data_AF-A0A453QH48-F1
#
_entry.id   AF-A0A453QH48-F1
#
_cell.length_a   1.000
_cell.length_b   1.000
_cell.length_c   1.000
_cell.angle_alpha   90.00
_cell.angle_beta   90.00
_cell.angle_gamma   90.00
#
_symmetry.space_group_name_H-M   'P 1'
#
loop_
_entity.id
_entity.type
_entity.pdbx_description
1 polymer ?
#
loop_
_entity_poly.entity_id
_entity_poly.type
_entity_poly.pdbx_seq_one_letter_code
_entity_poly.pdbx_strand_id
1 'polypeptide(L)' 'TCTVCLSAFRNRENIITLPCKHNYHASCISSWLKINRTCPVCKYEVFGPS' A
#
# COMPACT_ATOMS: atom_id res chain seq x y z
N THR A 1 -6.36 1.27 9.08
CA THR A 1 -5.51 0.09 9.36
C THR A 1 -4.83 -0.34 8.09
N CYS A 2 -3.53 -0.63 8.16
CA CYS A 2 -2.81 -1.22 7.05
C CYS A 2 -3.11 -2.72 7.01
N THR A 3 -3.62 -3.23 5.89
CA THR A 3 -3.95 -4.67 5.77
C THR A 3 -2.72 -5.54 5.57
N VAL A 4 -1.56 -4.95 5.24
CA VAL A 4 -0.30 -5.68 5.06
C VAL A 4 0.31 -6.09 6.41
N CYS A 5 0.32 -5.18 7.39
CA CYS A 5 0.84 -5.45 8.75
C CYS A 5 -0.26 -5.62 9.80
N LEU A 6 -1.53 -5.49 9.41
CA LEU A 6 -2.71 -5.56 10.27
C LEU A 6 -2.70 -4.56 11.43
N SER A 7 -1.91 -3.49 11.34
CA SER A 7 -1.75 -2.47 12.38
C SER A 7 -2.50 -1.17 12.05
N ALA A 8 -2.95 -0.48 13.10
CA ALA A 8 -3.58 0.83 12.98
C ALA A 8 -2.56 1.90 12.55
N PHE A 9 -3.03 2.89 11.79
CA PHE A 9 -2.20 4.03 11.42
C PHE A 9 -2.04 4.95 12.63
N ARG A 10 -0.80 5.29 12.97
CA ARG A 10 -0.46 6.22 14.07
C ARG A 10 -0.04 7.57 13.53
N ASN A 11 -0.17 8.58 14.38
CA ASN A 11 0.25 9.93 14.06
C ASN A 11 1.78 9.96 13.79
N ARG A 12 2.19 10.64 12.71
CA ARG A 12 3.55 10.67 12.13
C ARG A 12 4.00 9.45 11.33
N GLU A 13 3.15 8.45 11.08
CA GLU A 13 3.51 7.39 10.15
C GLU A 13 3.32 7.84 8.70
N ASN A 14 4.24 7.44 7.82
CA ASN A 14 4.14 7.75 6.41
C ASN A 14 3.15 6.78 5.75
N ILE A 15 2.06 7.30 5.19
CA ILE A 15 1.00 6.54 4.55
C ILE A 15 1.01 6.85 3.05
N ILE A 16 0.92 5.81 2.23
CA ILE A 16 0.76 5.90 0.79
C ILE A 16 -0.65 5.48 0.44
N THR A 17 -1.30 6.29 -0.38
CA THR A 17 -2.59 5.98 -0.99
C THR A 17 -2.36 5.52 -2.42
N LEU A 18 -2.77 4.28 -2.72
CA LEU A 18 -2.74 3.76 -4.09
C LEU A 18 -3.80 4.43 -4.97
N PRO A 19 -3.68 4.39 -6.32
CA PRO A 19 -4.69 4.92 -7.25
C PRO A 19 -6.08 4.29 -7.05
N CYS A 20 -6.14 3.04 -6.56
CA CYS A 20 -7.37 2.37 -6.15
C CYS A 20 -7.96 2.86 -4.80
N LYS A 21 -7.49 4.00 -4.28
CA LYS A 21 -7.92 4.66 -3.02
C LYS A 21 -7.69 3.87 -1.73
N HIS A 22 -6.84 2.84 -1.77
CA HIS A 22 -6.47 2.07 -0.58
C HIS A 22 -5.22 2.64 0.07
N ASN A 23 -5.23 2.70 1.40
CA ASN A 23 -4.16 3.30 2.20
C ASN A 23 -3.30 2.22 2.85
N TYR A 24 -1.99 2.44 2.86
CA TYR A 24 -1.01 1.54 3.44
C TYR A 24 0.14 2.32 4.06
N HIS A 25 0.82 1.74 5.04
CA HIS A 25 2.12 2.29 5.46
C HIS A 25 3.08 2.27 4.27
N ALA A 26 3.82 3.35 4.07
CA ALA A 26 4.79 3.50 2.99
C ALA A 26 5.78 2.34 2.96
N SER A 27 6.28 1.93 4.14
CA SER A 27 7.18 0.78 4.28
C SER A 27 6.51 -0.53 3.89
N CYS A 28 5.28 -0.78 4.35
CA CYS A 28 4.56 -2.01 4.06
C CYS A 28 4.23 -2.15 2.58
N ILE A 29 3.70 -1.10 1.94
CA ILE A 29 3.35 -1.17 0.52
C ILE A 29 4.59 -1.19 -0.36
N SER A 30 5.68 -0.51 0.03
CA SER A 30 6.96 -0.59 -0.69
C SER A 30 7.49 -2.03 -0.74
N SER A 31 7.50 -2.75 0.38
CA SER A 31 7.89 -4.17 0.43
C SER A 31 6.98 -5.06 -0.40
N TRP A 32 5.67 -4.79 -0.39
CA TRP A 32 4.70 -5.54 -1.19
C TRP A 32 4.91 -5.32 -2.70
N LEU A 33 5.04 -4.07 -3.14
CA LEU A 33 5.21 -3.70 -4.55
C LEU A 33 6.51 -4.21 -5.18
N LYS A 34 7.53 -4.53 -4.36
CA LYS A 34 8.75 -5.21 -4.83
C LYS A 34 8.49 -6.64 -5.31
N ILE A 35 7.45 -7.29 -4.78
CA ILE A 35 7.10 -8.69 -5.08
C ILE A 35 5.90 -8.72 -6.03
N ASN A 36 4.83 -7.99 -5.69
CA ASN A 36 3.59 -7.92 -6.44
C ASN A 36 3.17 -6.46 -6.61
N ARG A 37 3.13 -5.98 -7.86
CA ARG A 37 2.75 -4.60 -8.20
C ARG A 37 1.23 -4.35 -8.16
N THR A 38 0.50 -5.10 -7.36
CA THR A 38 -0.96 -5.05 -7.27
C THR A 38 -1.41 -4.71 -5.86
N CYS A 39 -2.57 -4.08 -5.74
CA CYS A 39 -3.18 -3.78 -4.45
C CYS A 39 -3.55 -5.09 -3.71
N PRO A 40 -3.15 -5.30 -2.45
CA PRO A 40 -3.46 -6.54 -1.72
C PRO A 40 -4.95 -6.71 -1.42
N VAL A 41 -5.76 -5.64 -1.49
CA VAL A 41 -7.20 -5.71 -1.22
C VAL A 41 -8.00 -5.97 -2.49
N CYS A 42 -7.82 -5.15 -3.52
CA CYS A 42 -8.63 -5.21 -4.75
C CYS A 42 -7.88 -5.74 -5.97
N LYS A 43 -6.60 -6.12 -5.83
CA LYS A 43 -5.71 -6.57 -6.92
C LYS A 43 -5.51 -5.57 -8.06
N TYR A 44 -5.92 -4.31 -7.86
CA TYR A 44 -5.67 -3.23 -8.82
C TYR A 44 -4.17 -3.06 -9.06
N GLU A 45 -3.75 -3.11 -10.30
CA GLU A 45 -2.33 -3.01 -10.66
C GLU A 45 -1.85 -1.56 -10.58
N VAL A 46 -0.79 -1.35 -9.82
CA VAL A 46 -0.17 -0.05 -9.59
C VAL A 46 0.82 0.17 -10.73
N PHE A 47 0.31 0.34 -11.96
CA PHE A 47 1.10 0.74 -13.11
C PHE A 47 1.65 2.14 -12.82
N GLY A 48 2.94 2.25 -12.50
CA GLY A 48 3.65 3.50 -12.68
C GLY A 48 3.65 3.82 -14.19
N PRO A 49 3.56 5.10 -14.60
CA PRO A 49 3.68 5.43 -16.02
C PRO A 49 5.04 4.91 -16.50
N SER A 50 4.99 4.01 -17.48
CA SER A 50 6.14 3.59 -18.29
C SER A 50 6.75 4.76 -19.02
#